data_AF-A0A645BZJ2-F1
#
_entry.id   AF-A0A645BZJ2-F1
#
_cell.length_a   1.000
_cell.length_b   1.000
_cell.length_c   1.000
_cell.angle_alpha   90.00
_cell.angle_beta   90.00
_cell.angle_gamma   90.00
#
_symmetry.space_group_name_H-M   'P 1'
#
loop_
_entity.id
_entity.type
_entity.pdbx_description
1 polymer ?
#
loop_
_entity_poly.entity_id
_entity_poly.type
_entity_poly.pdbx_seq_one_letter_code
_entity_poly.pdbx_strand_id
1 'polypeptide(L)'
;MFQPYNSQYTAGGPLGLVDGVRGGEDFRTGGWQGYEGTDFTAVVDLGKKQLVHKITLGCLQEARSWIWLPTSVEYYYSVDGVNYTKLGALGHNASDKEMSAFTLDFPLDFAPVEARYIKVYAKNYGVCPDWHLGKGGKAWIFVDEIIVE
;
A
#
# COMPACT_ATOMS: atom_id res chain seq x y z
N MET A 1 6.16 -11.79 11.10
CA MET A 1 5.77 -10.62 11.93
C MET A 1 5.54 -9.48 10.95
N PHE A 2 4.36 -8.84 10.95
CA PHE A 2 4.12 -7.67 10.09
C PHE A 2 4.97 -6.51 10.61
N GLN A 3 5.53 -5.70 9.71
CA GLN A 3 6.36 -4.56 10.08
C GLN A 3 5.47 -3.38 10.44
N PRO A 4 5.68 -2.72 11.59
CA PRO A 4 4.83 -1.61 12.01
C PRO A 4 5.08 -0.38 11.13
N TYR A 5 4.03 0.41 10.89
CA TYR A 5 4.18 1.75 10.33
C TYR A 5 5.01 2.63 11.28
N ASN A 6 5.64 3.66 10.71
CA ASN A 6 6.42 4.62 11.48
C ASN A 6 5.50 5.50 12.35
N SER A 7 5.88 5.76 13.60
CA SER A 7 5.08 6.55 14.54
C SER A 7 4.84 8.00 14.09
N GLN A 8 5.61 8.51 13.12
CA GLN A 8 5.41 9.84 12.53
C GLN A 8 4.28 9.87 11.48
N TYR A 9 3.95 8.72 10.87
CA TYR A 9 3.02 8.61 9.75
C TYR A 9 2.07 7.44 10.01
N THR A 10 1.01 7.70 10.78
CA THR A 10 0.13 6.65 11.32
C THR A 10 -1.22 6.57 10.62
N ALA A 11 -1.59 7.54 9.77
CA ALA A 11 -2.95 7.71 9.25
C ALA A 11 -4.05 7.67 10.34
N GLY A 12 -3.77 8.11 11.56
CA GLY A 12 -4.73 7.99 12.67
C GLY A 12 -4.75 6.61 13.34
N GLY A 13 -3.86 5.69 12.98
CA GLY A 13 -3.60 4.44 13.67
C GLY A 13 -3.99 3.18 12.88
N PRO A 14 -4.21 2.03 13.55
CA PRO A 14 -4.38 0.74 12.89
C PRO A 14 -5.56 0.63 11.91
N LEU A 15 -6.59 1.48 12.07
CA LEU A 15 -7.78 1.51 11.22
C LEU A 15 -7.71 2.56 10.10
N GLY A 16 -6.64 3.35 10.03
CA GLY A 16 -6.50 4.44 9.07
C GLY A 16 -6.34 4.03 7.61
N LEU A 17 -6.32 2.71 7.31
CA LEU A 17 -6.29 2.18 5.94
C LEU A 17 -7.66 1.65 5.49
N VAL A 18 -8.69 1.78 6.32
CA VAL A 18 -10.04 1.26 6.07
C VAL A 18 -11.11 2.23 6.61
N ASP A 19 -10.77 3.51 6.75
CA ASP A 19 -11.66 4.52 7.32
C ASP A 19 -12.42 5.33 6.24
N GLY A 20 -12.14 5.07 4.96
CA GLY A 20 -12.71 5.74 3.81
C GLY A 20 -12.06 7.08 3.47
N VAL A 21 -10.98 7.48 4.15
CA VAL A 21 -10.30 8.76 3.95
C VAL A 21 -9.12 8.59 3.00
N ARG A 22 -9.18 9.27 1.84
CA ARG A 22 -8.11 9.27 0.86
C ARG A 22 -7.03 10.30 1.19
N GLY A 23 -5.77 9.92 1.00
CA GLY A 23 -4.63 10.81 1.15
C GLY A 23 -4.51 11.78 -0.02
N GLY A 24 -4.10 13.03 0.27
CA GLY A 24 -3.73 14.01 -0.76
C GLY A 24 -2.24 13.95 -1.11
N GLU A 25 -1.82 14.78 -2.06
CA GLU A 25 -0.41 14.89 -2.48
C GLU A 25 0.52 15.41 -1.38
N ASP A 26 0.01 16.20 -0.42
CA ASP A 26 0.80 16.61 0.75
C ASP A 26 0.65 15.58 1.88
N PHE A 27 1.65 14.71 2.03
CA PHE A 27 1.63 13.67 3.05
C PHE A 27 1.60 14.19 4.49
N ARG A 28 1.99 15.46 4.69
CA ARG A 28 2.04 16.10 6.02
C ARG A 28 0.65 16.38 6.58
N THR A 29 -0.40 16.28 5.75
CA THR A 29 -1.80 16.36 6.17
C THR A 29 -2.24 15.17 7.03
N GLY A 30 -1.45 14.10 7.07
CA GLY A 30 -1.63 12.99 8.00
C GLY A 30 -2.48 11.82 7.48
N GLY A 31 -2.93 11.86 6.22
CA GLY A 31 -3.73 10.79 5.60
C GLY A 31 -2.92 9.60 5.06
N TRP A 32 -1.73 9.33 5.60
CA TRP A 32 -0.83 8.30 5.08
C TRP A 32 -0.16 7.50 6.20
N GLN A 33 -0.10 6.18 6.04
CA GLN A 33 0.80 5.32 6.81
C GLN A 33 2.13 5.16 6.09
N GLY A 34 3.22 5.44 6.80
CA GLY A 34 4.58 5.41 6.25
C GLY A 34 5.39 4.20 6.72
N TYR A 35 6.11 3.56 5.80
CA TYR A 35 6.95 2.40 6.05
C TYR A 35 8.35 2.61 5.44
N GLU A 36 9.40 2.65 6.26
CA GLU A 36 10.76 2.99 5.82
C GLU A 36 11.63 1.73 5.64
N GLY A 37 12.17 1.53 4.44
CA GLY A 37 13.12 0.45 4.14
C GLY A 37 12.59 -0.95 4.41
N THR A 38 11.27 -1.10 4.38
CA THR A 38 10.57 -2.37 4.53
C THR A 38 9.39 -2.42 3.58
N ASP A 39 9.03 -3.63 3.18
CA ASP A 39 7.78 -3.92 2.50
C ASP A 39 6.59 -3.64 3.43
N PHE A 40 5.46 -3.34 2.80
CA PHE A 40 4.17 -3.19 3.47
C PHE A 40 3.40 -4.52 3.42
N THR A 41 2.72 -4.85 4.51
CA THR A 41 1.75 -5.94 4.52
C THR A 41 0.63 -5.64 5.50
N ALA A 42 -0.62 -5.78 5.05
CA ALA A 42 -1.80 -5.65 5.88
C ALA A 42 -2.76 -6.81 5.65
N VAL A 43 -3.56 -7.10 6.68
CA VAL A 43 -4.70 -8.00 6.61
C VAL A 43 -5.95 -7.26 7.07
N VAL A 44 -6.94 -7.18 6.20
CA VAL A 44 -8.26 -6.63 6.50
C VAL A 44 -9.19 -7.81 6.84
N ASP A 45 -9.76 -7.83 8.05
CA ASP A 45 -10.88 -8.71 8.41
C ASP A 45 -12.19 -7.99 8.09
N LEU A 46 -12.93 -8.50 7.12
CA LEU A 46 -14.23 -7.97 6.69
C LEU A 46 -15.36 -8.27 7.69
N GLY A 47 -15.06 -8.96 8.80
CA GLY A 47 -15.98 -9.33 9.88
C GLY A 47 -16.87 -10.52 9.57
N LYS A 48 -17.24 -10.71 8.30
CA LYS A 48 -18.01 -11.86 7.79
C LYS A 48 -17.55 -12.27 6.40
N LYS A 49 -17.91 -13.50 6.01
CA LYS A 49 -17.76 -13.96 4.63
C LYS A 49 -18.69 -13.17 3.71
N GLN A 50 -18.16 -12.68 2.61
CA GLN A 50 -18.91 -11.99 1.57
C GLN A 50 -18.23 -12.15 0.21
N LEU A 51 -18.98 -11.88 -0.85
CA LEU A 51 -18.41 -11.84 -2.20
C LEU A 51 -17.57 -10.56 -2.35
N VAL A 52 -16.37 -10.71 -2.87
CA VAL A 52 -15.45 -9.63 -3.22
C VAL A 52 -15.03 -9.84 -4.66
N HIS A 53 -14.91 -8.75 -5.42
CA HIS A 53 -14.57 -8.77 -6.84
C HIS A 53 -13.53 -7.70 -7.22
N LYS A 54 -13.25 -6.74 -6.34
CA LYS A 54 -12.23 -5.73 -6.58
C LYS A 54 -11.55 -5.30 -5.28
N ILE A 55 -10.24 -5.07 -5.37
CA ILE A 55 -9.44 -4.51 -4.27
C ILE A 55 -8.58 -3.39 -4.84
N THR A 56 -8.47 -2.28 -4.12
CA THR A 56 -7.61 -1.16 -4.48
C THR A 56 -6.73 -0.76 -3.30
N LEU A 57 -5.44 -0.55 -3.55
CA LEU A 57 -4.52 0.11 -2.61
C LEU A 57 -4.13 1.48 -3.19
N GLY A 58 -4.31 2.55 -2.44
CA GLY A 58 -3.80 3.87 -2.82
C GLY A 58 -2.38 4.09 -2.26
N CYS A 59 -1.53 4.73 -3.07
CA CYS A 59 -0.12 4.98 -2.77
C CYS A 59 0.29 6.40 -3.18
N LEU A 60 1.31 6.94 -2.52
CA LEU A 60 1.93 8.22 -2.85
C LEU A 60 3.32 8.00 -3.45
N GLN A 61 3.67 8.80 -4.45
CA GLN A 61 5.06 9.13 -4.77
C GLN A 61 5.32 10.58 -4.43
N GLU A 62 6.41 10.84 -3.71
CA GLU A 62 7.04 12.15 -3.60
C GLU A 62 8.55 11.92 -3.48
N ALA A 63 9.21 11.68 -4.61
CA ALA A 63 10.60 11.21 -4.61
C ALA A 63 11.55 12.20 -3.90
N ARG A 64 11.25 13.51 -3.91
CA ARG A 64 12.01 14.53 -3.12
C ARG A 64 12.10 14.19 -1.64
N SER A 65 11.07 13.57 -1.10
CA SER A 65 10.95 13.15 0.30
C SER A 65 11.22 11.64 0.48
N TRP A 66 11.81 11.01 -0.53
CA TRP A 66 12.26 9.62 -0.55
C TRP A 66 11.10 8.61 -0.52
N ILE A 67 9.91 9.07 -0.91
CA ILE A 67 8.68 8.28 -0.99
C ILE A 67 8.52 7.82 -2.43
N TRP A 68 8.58 6.50 -2.64
CA TRP A 68 8.34 5.89 -3.95
C TRP A 68 7.13 4.98 -3.91
N LEU A 69 6.50 4.84 -5.07
CA LEU A 69 5.51 3.79 -5.27
C LEU A 69 6.14 2.40 -5.02
N PRO A 70 5.35 1.45 -4.50
CA PRO A 70 5.79 0.07 -4.42
C PRO A 70 6.04 -0.50 -5.82
N THR A 71 7.12 -1.27 -5.97
CA THR A 71 7.48 -1.90 -7.26
C THR A 71 6.47 -2.94 -7.72
N SER A 72 5.75 -3.53 -6.77
CA SER A 72 4.61 -4.41 -7.03
C SER A 72 3.66 -4.41 -5.84
N VAL A 73 2.36 -4.54 -6.12
CA VAL A 73 1.33 -4.80 -5.11
C VAL A 73 0.67 -6.14 -5.40
N GLU A 74 0.57 -6.99 -4.39
CA GLU A 74 -0.02 -8.32 -4.48
C GLU A 74 -1.23 -8.45 -3.55
N TYR A 75 -2.27 -9.12 -4.05
CA TYR A 75 -3.52 -9.31 -3.34
C TYR A 75 -3.81 -10.78 -3.12
N TYR A 76 -4.34 -11.09 -1.95
CA TYR A 76 -4.71 -12.43 -1.53
C TYR A 76 -6.03 -12.41 -0.77
N TYR A 77 -6.79 -13.50 -0.85
CA TYR A 77 -8.00 -13.68 -0.06
C TYR A 77 -7.95 -14.95 0.80
N SER A 78 -8.75 -14.98 1.85
CA SER A 78 -8.94 -16.13 2.72
C SER A 78 -10.33 -16.12 3.37
N VAL A 79 -10.85 -17.30 3.67
CA VAL A 79 -12.09 -17.49 4.45
C VAL A 79 -11.82 -17.83 5.91
N ASP A 80 -10.60 -18.24 6.26
CA ASP A 80 -10.20 -18.77 7.58
C ASP A 80 -9.11 -17.94 8.28
N GLY A 81 -8.47 -17.01 7.56
CA GLY A 81 -7.40 -16.14 8.07
C GLY A 81 -6.05 -16.86 8.20
N VAL A 82 -5.96 -18.11 7.75
CA VAL A 82 -4.76 -18.95 7.83
C VAL A 82 -4.25 -19.28 6.43
N ASN A 83 -5.13 -19.80 5.56
CA ASN A 83 -4.82 -20.18 4.20
C ASN A 83 -5.20 -19.05 3.25
N TYR A 84 -4.20 -18.50 2.56
CA TYR A 84 -4.38 -17.40 1.63
C TYR A 84 -4.15 -17.84 0.19
N THR A 85 -5.08 -17.48 -0.70
CA THR A 85 -4.99 -17.72 -2.14
C THR A 85 -4.67 -16.41 -2.84
N LYS A 86 -3.67 -16.41 -3.73
CA LYS A 86 -3.28 -15.23 -4.52
C LYS A 86 -4.35 -14.90 -5.55
N LEU A 87 -4.78 -13.63 -5.58
CA LEU A 87 -5.68 -13.09 -6.59
C LEU A 87 -4.91 -12.57 -7.80
N GLY A 88 -3.81 -11.85 -7.54
CA GLY A 88 -3.01 -11.24 -8.61
C GLY A 88 -1.92 -10.34 -8.06
N ALA A 89 -1.18 -9.73 -8.99
CA ALA A 89 -0.17 -8.73 -8.70
C ALA A 89 -0.22 -7.63 -9.76
N LEU A 90 0.05 -6.39 -9.35
CA LEU A 90 0.11 -5.21 -10.19
C LEU A 90 1.46 -4.54 -10.03
N GLY A 91 1.97 -3.99 -11.13
CA GLY A 91 3.08 -3.03 -11.12
C GLY A 91 2.62 -1.68 -11.65
N HIS A 92 3.57 -0.80 -11.94
CA HIS A 92 3.29 0.49 -12.58
C HIS A 92 4.40 0.85 -13.57
N ASN A 93 4.09 1.77 -14.48
CA ASN A 93 5.06 2.37 -15.41
C ASN A 93 5.40 3.82 -15.04
N ALA A 94 4.95 4.30 -13.88
CA ALA A 94 5.31 5.63 -13.39
C ALA A 94 6.83 5.74 -13.24
N SER A 95 7.38 6.88 -13.67
CA SER A 95 8.81 7.15 -13.63
C SER A 95 9.29 7.28 -12.18
N ASP A 96 10.35 6.58 -11.84
CA ASP A 96 11.03 6.75 -10.54
C ASP A 96 11.70 8.12 -10.42
N LYS A 97 11.96 8.78 -11.55
CA LYS A 97 12.54 10.13 -11.65
C LYS A 97 11.50 11.26 -11.56
N GLU A 98 10.21 10.95 -11.49
CA GLU A 98 9.23 11.99 -11.22
C GLU A 98 9.35 12.42 -9.76
N MET A 99 9.72 13.70 -9.60
CA MET A 99 10.04 14.31 -8.32
C MET A 99 8.86 15.07 -7.71
N SER A 100 7.81 15.38 -8.49
CA SER A 100 6.58 15.94 -7.94
C SER A 100 5.81 14.89 -7.14
N ALA A 101 4.98 15.38 -6.21
CA ALA A 101 4.04 14.54 -5.53
C ALA A 101 2.93 14.11 -6.50
N PHE A 102 2.53 12.85 -6.46
CA PHE A 102 1.31 12.36 -7.10
C PHE A 102 0.87 11.05 -6.45
N THR A 103 -0.43 10.78 -6.50
CA THR A 103 -1.01 9.53 -6.01
C THR A 103 -1.24 8.55 -7.16
N LEU A 104 -1.16 7.26 -6.84
CA LEU A 104 -1.50 6.19 -7.77
C LEU A 104 -2.25 5.08 -7.05
N ASP A 105 -3.36 4.67 -7.66
CA ASP A 105 -4.13 3.50 -7.23
C ASP A 105 -3.64 2.24 -7.92
N PHE A 106 -3.64 1.14 -7.18
CA PHE A 106 -3.39 -0.22 -7.68
C PHE A 106 -4.70 -1.02 -7.64
N PRO A 107 -5.61 -0.87 -8.64
CA PRO A 107 -6.88 -1.60 -8.67
C PRO A 107 -6.72 -2.98 -9.30
N LEU A 108 -7.12 -4.03 -8.59
CA LEU A 108 -7.21 -5.40 -9.12
C LEU A 108 -8.68 -5.84 -9.19
N ASP A 109 -9.19 -5.98 -10.40
CA ASP A 109 -10.47 -6.64 -10.71
C ASP A 109 -10.27 -8.15 -10.91
N PHE A 110 -11.19 -8.97 -10.42
CA PHE A 110 -11.16 -10.43 -10.54
C PHE A 110 -12.57 -11.04 -10.53
N ALA A 111 -12.67 -12.32 -10.90
CA ALA A 111 -13.94 -13.05 -10.79
C ALA A 111 -14.37 -13.11 -9.31
N PRO A 112 -15.64 -12.85 -8.97
CA PRO A 112 -16.08 -12.80 -7.57
C PRO A 112 -15.69 -14.05 -6.76
N VAL A 113 -15.10 -13.84 -5.59
CA VAL A 113 -14.73 -14.90 -4.63
C VAL A 113 -15.39 -14.65 -3.28
N GLU A 114 -15.69 -15.73 -2.56
CA GLU A 114 -16.08 -15.62 -1.15
C GLU A 114 -14.84 -15.41 -0.28
N ALA A 115 -14.79 -14.30 0.46
CA ALA A 115 -13.68 -13.94 1.34
C ALA A 115 -14.18 -13.38 2.67
N ARG A 116 -13.41 -13.59 3.73
CA ARG A 116 -13.51 -12.85 4.99
C ARG A 116 -12.27 -12.00 5.25
N TYR A 117 -11.11 -12.48 4.84
CA TYR A 117 -9.83 -11.79 5.05
C TYR A 117 -9.23 -11.44 3.70
N ILE A 118 -8.80 -10.19 3.57
CA ILE A 118 -8.00 -9.72 2.44
C ILE A 118 -6.60 -9.43 2.94
N LYS A 119 -5.58 -9.95 2.25
CA LYS A 119 -4.18 -9.60 2.53
C LYS A 119 -3.61 -8.84 1.35
N VAL A 120 -2.96 -7.73 1.66
CA VAL A 120 -2.26 -6.86 0.71
C VAL A 120 -0.79 -6.89 1.06
N TYR A 121 0.07 -7.10 0.07
CA TYR A 121 1.53 -6.99 0.20
C TYR A 121 2.03 -6.00 -0.84
N ALA A 122 2.80 -4.99 -0.43
CA ALA A 122 3.42 -4.04 -1.35
C ALA A 122 4.93 -4.02 -1.16
N LYS A 123 5.66 -4.23 -2.26
CA LYS A 123 7.11 -4.37 -2.25
C LYS A 123 7.80 -3.01 -2.31
N ASN A 124 8.67 -2.74 -1.35
CA ASN A 124 9.40 -1.48 -1.23
C ASN A 124 10.31 -1.26 -2.45
N TYR A 125 10.48 0.00 -2.83
CA TYR A 125 11.42 0.42 -3.88
C TYR A 125 12.87 0.02 -3.55
N GLY A 126 13.19 -0.11 -2.26
CA GLY A 126 14.47 -0.56 -1.73
C GLY A 126 15.27 0.62 -1.21
N VAL A 127 16.38 0.91 -1.89
CA VAL A 127 17.24 2.05 -1.56
C VAL A 127 17.06 3.17 -2.57
N CYS A 128 17.21 4.40 -2.11
CA CYS A 128 17.23 5.58 -2.96
C CYS A 128 18.28 5.38 -4.08
N PRO A 129 17.91 5.61 -5.34
CA PRO A 129 18.75 5.28 -6.49
C PRO A 129 19.92 6.27 -6.62
N ASP A 130 20.92 5.89 -7.42
CA ASP A 130 22.17 6.65 -7.55
C ASP A 130 22.01 8.09 -8.03
N TRP A 131 20.94 8.36 -8.79
CA TRP A 131 20.64 9.69 -9.32
C TRP A 131 19.97 10.61 -8.29
N HIS A 132 19.46 10.06 -7.19
CA HIS A 132 18.67 10.80 -6.21
C HIS A 132 19.56 11.42 -5.11
N LEU A 133 19.16 12.57 -4.57
CA LEU A 133 19.88 13.27 -3.49
C LEU A 133 20.05 12.41 -2.23
N GLY A 134 19.12 11.48 -2.01
CA GLY A 134 19.11 10.53 -0.91
C GLY A 134 19.83 9.21 -1.16
N LYS A 135 20.61 9.09 -2.24
CA LYS A 135 21.31 7.87 -2.68
C LYS A 135 21.77 6.98 -1.52
N GLY A 136 21.43 5.69 -1.58
CA GLY A 136 21.82 4.69 -0.59
C GLY A 136 21.01 4.71 0.70
N GLY A 137 20.19 5.74 0.92
CA GLY A 137 19.18 5.77 1.97
C GLY A 137 18.04 4.79 1.73
N LYS A 138 17.25 4.52 2.77
CA LYS A 138 16.07 3.65 2.69
C LYS A 138 14.88 4.41 2.08
N ALA A 139 14.21 3.80 1.11
CA ALA A 139 13.00 4.37 0.53
C ALA A 139 11.77 4.14 1.42
N TRP A 140 10.84 5.09 1.38
CA TRP A 140 9.54 4.98 2.04
C TRP A 140 8.48 4.42 1.09
N ILE A 141 7.56 3.63 1.65
CA ILE A 141 6.22 3.40 1.09
C ILE A 141 5.22 4.22 1.90
N PHE A 142 4.35 4.95 1.23
CA PHE A 142 3.21 5.64 1.82
C PHE A 142 1.93 5.08 1.22
N VAL A 143 1.02 4.61 2.08
CA VAL A 143 -0.31 4.07 1.71
C VAL A 143 -1.41 4.80 2.47
N ASP A 144 -2.53 5.09 1.81
CA ASP A 144 -3.68 5.78 2.42
C ASP A 144 -4.82 4.81 2.74
N GLU A 145 -5.30 4.04 1.75
CA GLU A 145 -6.56 3.29 1.88
C GLU A 145 -6.50 1.94 1.16
N ILE A 146 -7.13 0.92 1.76
CA ILE A 146 -7.45 -0.38 1.17
C ILE A 146 -8.96 -0.45 0.97
N ILE A 147 -9.40 -0.31 -0.28
CA ILE A 147 -10.82 -0.38 -0.65
C ILE A 147 -11.13 -1.81 -1.11
N VAL A 148 -12.18 -2.41 -0.56
CA VAL A 148 -12.65 -3.76 -0.89
C VAL A 148 -14.10 -3.68 -1.36
N GLU A 149 -14.39 -4.19 -2.56
CA GLU A 149 -15.70 -4.15 -3.22
C GLU A 149 -16.17 -5.56 -3.64
#